data_AF-A0AAN5CVM3-F1
#
_entry.id   AF-A0AAN5CVM3-F1
#
_cell.length_a   1.000
_cell.length_b   1.000
_cell.length_c   1.000
_cell.angle_alpha   90.00
_cell.angle_beta   90.00
_cell.angle_gamma   90.00
#
_symmetry.space_group_name_H-M   'P 1'
#
loop_
_entity.id
_entity.type
_entity.pdbx_description
1 polymer ?
#
loop_
_entity_poly.entity_id
_entity_poly.type
_entity_poly.pdbx_seq_one_letter_code
_entity_poly.pdbx_strand_id
1 'polypeptide(L)'
;MKASPVLAQLYSSFFNHLFYCHKNFPKKEDRPKALELVRSFLMHVQGKHSWKTGKKFQIVSKCDHEKLKRRKKGDPPRPTLKATSKDYKLIEEMLYSKHFEKAFLDSSSLIDTALNESYHSLSLMYAPKRFAW
;
A
#
# COMPACT_ATOMS: atom_id res chain seq x y z
N MET A 1 5.44 -15.73 9.79
CA MET A 1 5.14 -15.97 8.36
C MET A 1 6.44 -16.23 7.58
N LYS A 2 6.55 -17.26 6.72
CA LYS A 2 7.66 -17.34 5.75
C LYS A 2 7.53 -16.17 4.76
N ALA A 3 8.64 -15.52 4.39
CA ALA A 3 8.60 -14.40 3.45
C ALA A 3 8.13 -14.91 2.09
N SER A 4 6.98 -14.43 1.60
CA SER A 4 6.49 -14.75 0.25
C SER A 4 7.34 -13.97 -0.76
N PRO A 5 8.04 -14.64 -1.71
CA PRO A 5 8.83 -13.97 -2.74
C PRO A 5 8.00 -13.01 -3.59
N VAL A 6 6.69 -13.27 -3.71
CA VAL A 6 5.74 -12.44 -4.44
C VAL A 6 5.44 -11.15 -3.67
N LEU A 7 5.15 -11.25 -2.36
CA LEU A 7 4.94 -10.07 -1.53
C LEU A 7 6.19 -9.18 -1.50
N ALA A 8 7.38 -9.77 -1.48
CA ALA A 8 8.65 -9.05 -1.53
C ALA A 8 8.79 -8.22 -2.83
N GLN A 9 8.35 -8.72 -3.98
CA GLN A 9 8.37 -7.97 -5.25
C GLN A 9 7.37 -6.79 -5.26
N LEU A 10 6.28 -6.92 -4.50
CA LEU A 10 5.22 -5.93 -4.42
C LEU A 10 5.49 -4.82 -3.39
N TYR A 11 6.44 -5.02 -2.47
CA TYR A 11 6.79 -4.08 -1.40
C TYR A 11 7.04 -2.65 -1.87
N SER A 12 7.84 -2.45 -2.91
CA SER A 12 8.13 -1.10 -3.43
C SER A 12 6.88 -0.41 -3.98
N SER A 13 5.94 -1.18 -4.54
CA SER A 13 4.67 -0.67 -5.04
C SER A 13 3.77 -0.25 -3.88
N PHE A 14 3.74 -1.05 -2.81
CA PHE A 14 3.02 -0.74 -1.58
C PHE A 14 3.57 0.54 -0.94
N PHE A 15 4.89 0.63 -0.77
CA PHE A 15 5.54 1.80 -0.18
C PHE A 15 5.31 3.08 -1.01
N ASN A 16 5.21 2.97 -2.34
CA ASN A 16 4.83 4.10 -3.18
C ASN A 16 3.44 4.68 -2.84
N HIS A 17 2.47 3.83 -2.48
CA HIS A 17 1.14 4.32 -2.07
C HIS A 17 1.24 5.11 -0.77
N LEU A 18 2.03 4.63 0.20
CA LEU A 18 2.26 5.31 1.46
C LEU A 18 2.93 6.67 1.24
N PHE A 19 3.99 6.71 0.43
CA PHE A 19 4.70 7.93 0.07
C PHE A 19 3.78 8.95 -0.61
N TYR A 20 2.99 8.49 -1.59
CA TYR A 20 2.03 9.36 -2.26
C TYR A 20 0.99 9.91 -1.29
N CYS A 21 0.51 9.10 -0.33
CA CYS A 21 -0.46 9.56 0.64
C CYS A 21 0.09 10.67 1.54
N HIS A 22 1.30 10.50 2.06
CA HIS A 22 1.95 11.53 2.87
C HIS A 22 2.18 12.82 2.09
N LYS A 23 2.63 12.73 0.84
CA LYS A 23 2.89 13.93 0.02
C LYS A 23 1.62 14.71 -0.33
N ASN A 24 0.49 14.02 -0.58
CA ASN A 24 -0.71 14.64 -1.16
C ASN A 24 -1.87 14.82 -0.17
N PHE A 25 -1.82 14.19 1.00
CA PHE A 25 -2.85 14.28 2.04
C PHE A 25 -2.24 14.66 3.40
N PRO A 26 -1.62 15.86 3.53
CA PRO A 26 -0.98 16.29 4.76
C PRO A 26 -1.97 16.64 5.88
N LYS A 27 -3.24 16.88 5.55
CA LYS A 27 -4.26 17.31 6.51
C LYS A 27 -5.04 16.13 7.08
N LYS A 28 -5.48 16.27 8.34
CA LYS A 28 -6.30 15.23 9.02
C LYS A 28 -7.63 14.96 8.33
N GLU A 29 -8.24 15.97 7.71
CA GLU A 29 -9.50 15.86 6.98
C GLU A 29 -9.41 14.92 5.75
N ASP A 30 -8.23 14.79 5.16
CA ASP A 30 -8.00 13.92 4.00
C ASP A 30 -7.79 12.44 4.37
N ARG A 31 -7.73 12.11 5.67
CA ARG A 31 -7.40 10.76 6.15
C ARG A 31 -8.31 9.65 5.62
N PRO A 32 -9.65 9.80 5.54
CA PRO A 32 -10.50 8.76 4.96
C PRO A 32 -10.13 8.46 3.50
N LYS A 33 -9.83 9.51 2.72
CA LYS A 33 -9.41 9.40 1.32
C LYS A 33 -8.02 8.78 1.20
N ALA A 34 -7.07 9.18 2.06
CA ALA A 34 -5.72 8.61 2.09
C ALA A 34 -5.74 7.12 2.46
N LEU A 35 -6.51 6.74 3.48
CA LEU A 35 -6.67 5.34 3.88
C LEU A 35 -7.30 4.50 2.76
N GLU A 36 -8.34 5.03 2.10
CA GLU A 36 -8.95 4.37 0.96
C GLU A 36 -7.98 4.23 -0.23
N LEU A 37 -7.13 5.23 -0.47
CA LEU A 37 -6.09 5.15 -1.50
C LEU A 37 -5.05 4.09 -1.18
N VAL A 38 -4.60 3.95 0.08
CA VAL A 38 -3.69 2.86 0.45
C VAL A 38 -4.37 1.50 0.32
N ARG A 39 -5.65 1.37 0.71
CA ARG A 39 -6.44 0.14 0.51
C ARG A 39 -6.61 -0.21 -0.96
N SER A 40 -6.59 0.78 -1.84
CA SER A 40 -6.65 0.58 -3.29
C SER A 40 -5.43 -0.17 -3.86
N PHE A 41 -4.40 -0.39 -3.05
CA PHE A 41 -3.32 -1.31 -3.38
C PHE A 41 -3.83 -2.71 -3.77
N LEU A 42 -4.98 -3.14 -3.25
CA LEU A 42 -5.65 -4.37 -3.68
C LEU A 42 -6.03 -4.38 -5.16
N MET A 43 -6.38 -3.24 -5.73
CA MET A 43 -6.63 -3.10 -7.17
C MET A 43 -5.32 -3.08 -7.93
N HIS A 44 -4.31 -2.39 -7.40
CA HIS A 44 -2.97 -2.32 -7.99
C HIS A 44 -2.33 -3.71 -8.16
N VAL A 45 -2.39 -4.56 -7.14
CA VAL A 45 -1.84 -5.93 -7.21
C VAL A 45 -2.62 -6.83 -8.17
N GLN A 46 -3.83 -6.44 -8.57
CA GLN A 46 -4.59 -7.09 -9.65
C GLN A 46 -4.31 -6.50 -11.03
N GLY A 47 -3.37 -5.57 -11.16
CA GLY A 47 -3.06 -4.86 -12.40
C GLY A 47 -4.11 -3.81 -12.79
N LYS A 48 -5.02 -3.44 -11.88
CA LYS A 48 -6.07 -2.46 -12.13
C LYS A 48 -5.67 -1.11 -11.56
N HIS A 49 -5.71 -0.08 -12.40
CA HIS A 49 -5.37 1.30 -12.01
C HIS A 49 -6.57 2.26 -11.98
N SER A 50 -7.73 1.80 -12.48
CA SER A 50 -9.01 2.52 -12.39
C SER A 50 -10.13 1.52 -12.09
N TRP A 51 -11.14 1.95 -11.33
CA TRP A 51 -12.28 1.14 -10.93
C TRP A 51 -13.52 2.00 -10.64
N LYS A 52 -14.70 1.37 -10.65
CA LYS A 52 -15.95 2.04 -10.26
C LYS A 52 -16.00 2.21 -8.74
N THR A 53 -16.51 3.34 -8.27
CA THR A 53 -16.85 3.52 -6.87
C THR A 53 -18.00 2.57 -6.49
N GLY A 54 -18.04 2.15 -5.24
CA GLY A 54 -19.00 1.18 -4.73
C GLY A 54 -18.70 0.81 -3.28
N LYS A 55 -19.17 -0.38 -2.85
CA LYS A 55 -19.07 -0.80 -1.44
C LYS A 55 -17.64 -0.86 -0.89
N LYS A 56 -16.65 -1.21 -1.72
CA LYS A 56 -15.24 -1.33 -1.30
C LYS A 56 -14.44 -0.03 -1.36
N PHE A 57 -14.77 0.84 -2.31
CA PHE A 57 -14.09 2.11 -2.55
C PHE A 57 -15.15 3.17 -2.86
N GLN A 58 -15.40 4.08 -1.92
CA GLN A 58 -16.46 5.08 -2.04
C GLN A 58 -15.93 6.41 -2.59
N ILE A 59 -14.67 6.72 -2.33
CA ILE A 59 -14.05 8.03 -2.57
C ILE A 59 -13.02 7.94 -3.71
N VAL A 60 -12.24 6.88 -3.75
CA VAL A 60 -11.11 6.70 -4.68
C VAL A 60 -11.53 5.75 -5.79
N SER A 61 -11.33 6.16 -7.04
CA SER A 61 -11.65 5.39 -8.25
C SER A 61 -10.45 5.11 -9.15
N LYS A 62 -9.27 5.63 -8.81
CA LYS A 62 -8.05 5.47 -9.60
C LYS A 62 -6.78 5.64 -8.77
N CYS A 63 -5.72 5.00 -9.24
CA CYS A 63 -4.38 5.04 -8.67
C CYS A 63 -3.52 6.09 -9.41
N ASP A 64 -3.49 7.32 -8.87
CA ASP A 64 -2.89 8.50 -9.53
C ASP A 64 -1.41 8.75 -9.22
N HIS A 65 -0.78 7.85 -8.47
CA HIS A 65 0.62 8.00 -8.11
C HIS A 65 1.53 7.83 -9.33
N GLU A 66 2.62 8.59 -9.39
CA GLU A 66 3.67 8.34 -10.38
C GLU A 66 4.39 7.01 -10.11
N LYS A 67 5.00 6.43 -11.15
CA LYS A 67 5.79 5.19 -10.99
C LYS A 67 7.15 5.53 -10.38
N LEU A 68 7.50 4.95 -9.22
CA LEU A 68 8.83 5.17 -8.58
C LEU A 68 10.02 4.91 -9.51
N LYS A 69 9.94 3.88 -10.37
CA LYS A 69 10.96 3.56 -11.35
C LYS A 69 10.31 3.07 -12.63
N ARG A 70 10.80 3.56 -13.78
CA ARG A 70 10.53 2.94 -15.08
C ARG A 70 11.17 1.55 -15.10
N ARG A 71 10.40 0.54 -15.51
CA ARG A 71 10.87 -0.83 -15.72
C ARG A 71 11.98 -0.79 -16.78
N LYS A 72 13.15 -1.36 -16.51
CA LYS A 72 14.20 -1.50 -17.53
C LYS A 72 13.82 -2.63 -18.48
N LYS A 73 14.28 -2.54 -19.73
CA LYS A 73 14.10 -3.61 -20.72
C LYS A 73 14.78 -4.88 -20.18
N GLY A 74 14.02 -5.96 -19.98
CA GLY A 74 14.50 -7.23 -19.43
C GLY A 74 14.10 -7.51 -17.98
N ASP A 75 13.66 -6.51 -17.20
CA ASP A 75 13.15 -6.77 -15.84
C ASP A 75 11.90 -7.65 -15.93
N PRO A 76 11.69 -8.63 -15.03
CA PRO A 76 10.45 -9.40 -15.00
C PRO A 76 9.24 -8.47 -14.74
N PRO A 77 8.08 -8.77 -15.34
CA PRO A 77 6.87 -8.02 -15.03
C PRO A 77 6.52 -8.17 -13.55
N ARG A 78 5.95 -7.12 -12.94
CA ARG A 78 5.46 -7.23 -11.55
C ARG A 78 4.39 -8.31 -11.48
N PRO A 79 4.38 -9.15 -10.43
CA PRO A 79 3.40 -10.20 -10.30
C PRO A 79 2.01 -9.60 -10.15
N THR A 80 1.04 -10.20 -10.85
CA THR A 80 -0.38 -9.88 -10.70
C THR A 80 -1.04 -10.97 -9.87
N LEU A 81 -1.74 -10.59 -8.82
CA LEU A 81 -2.42 -11.49 -7.90
C LEU A 81 -3.87 -11.72 -8.32
N LYS A 82 -4.31 -12.97 -8.26
CA LYS A 82 -5.75 -13.31 -8.32
C LYS A 82 -6.38 -13.02 -6.96
N ALA A 83 -7.63 -12.58 -6.93
CA ALA A 83 -8.39 -12.33 -5.69
C ALA A 83 -8.48 -13.57 -4.78
N THR A 84 -8.41 -14.78 -5.35
CA THR A 84 -8.45 -16.05 -4.63
C THR A 84 -7.08 -16.50 -4.10
N SER A 85 -5.99 -15.82 -4.46
CA SER A 85 -4.64 -16.20 -4.04
C SER A 85 -4.42 -15.94 -2.54
N LYS A 86 -3.59 -16.79 -1.91
CA LYS A 86 -3.21 -16.63 -0.50
C LYS A 86 -2.54 -15.28 -0.25
N ASP A 87 -1.63 -14.86 -1.13
CA ASP A 87 -0.93 -13.57 -1.02
C ASP A 87 -1.91 -12.39 -1.09
N TYR A 88 -2.93 -12.45 -1.96
CA TYR A 88 -3.95 -11.39 -2.03
C TYR A 88 -4.73 -11.29 -0.72
N LYS A 89 -5.21 -12.43 -0.19
CA LYS A 89 -5.96 -12.45 1.08
C LYS A 89 -5.12 -11.93 2.24
N LEU A 90 -3.84 -12.26 2.30
CA LEU A 90 -2.92 -11.74 3.31
C LEU A 90 -2.79 -10.21 3.24
N ILE A 91 -2.68 -9.64 2.03
CA ILE A 91 -2.67 -8.18 1.85
C ILE A 91 -4.02 -7.58 2.27
N GLU A 92 -5.13 -8.19 1.87
CA GLU A 92 -6.49 -7.73 2.21
C GLU A 92 -6.71 -7.74 3.72
N GLU A 93 -6.41 -8.84 4.40
CA GLU A 93 -6.52 -8.97 5.86
C GLU A 93 -5.66 -7.91 6.58
N MET A 94 -4.44 -7.68 6.11
CA MET A 94 -3.55 -6.66 6.69
C MET A 94 -4.11 -5.24 6.51
N LEU A 95 -4.51 -4.85 5.29
CA LEU A 95 -5.02 -3.50 4.97
C LEU A 95 -6.35 -3.16 5.65
N TYR A 96 -7.18 -4.17 5.94
CA TYR A 96 -8.46 -4.00 6.64
C TYR A 96 -8.38 -4.34 8.14
N SER A 97 -7.19 -4.69 8.65
CA SER A 97 -7.01 -4.90 10.08
C SER A 97 -7.15 -3.58 10.85
N LYS A 98 -7.75 -3.66 12.05
CA LYS A 98 -7.81 -2.50 12.98
C LYS A 98 -6.41 -1.98 13.33
N HIS A 99 -5.43 -2.88 13.38
CA HIS A 99 -4.05 -2.53 13.68
C HIS A 99 -3.44 -1.66 12.59
N PHE A 100 -3.63 -2.04 11.32
CA PHE A 100 -3.17 -1.24 10.18
C PHE A 100 -3.82 0.13 10.14
N GLU A 101 -5.15 0.18 10.29
CA GLU A 101 -5.88 1.45 10.28
C GLU A 101 -5.39 2.40 11.37
N LYS A 102 -5.25 1.90 12.61
CA LYS A 102 -4.71 2.70 13.72
C LYS A 102 -3.31 3.22 13.40
N ALA A 103 -2.39 2.32 13.00
CA ALA A 103 -1.02 2.70 12.68
C ALA A 103 -0.94 3.69 11.51
N PHE A 104 -1.81 3.58 10.51
CA PHE A 104 -1.87 4.50 9.38
C PHE A 104 -2.33 5.90 9.82
N LEU A 105 -3.35 5.97 10.67
CA LEU A 105 -3.86 7.24 11.20
C LEU A 105 -2.87 7.92 12.15
N ASP A 106 -2.10 7.13 12.91
CA ASP A 106 -1.04 7.61 13.81
C ASP A 106 0.17 8.12 13.01
N SER A 107 0.62 7.37 12.01
CA SER A 107 1.76 7.72 11.15
C SER A 107 1.52 8.92 10.23
N SER A 108 0.27 9.16 9.81
CA SER A 108 -0.06 10.31 8.95
C SER A 108 0.01 11.66 9.68
N SER A 109 0.23 11.67 11.00
CA SER A 109 0.13 12.89 11.83
C SER A 109 1.46 13.60 12.07
N LEU A 110 2.58 12.99 11.71
CA LEU A 110 3.92 13.50 12.01
C LEU A 110 4.52 14.16 10.77
N ILE A 111 4.15 15.43 10.55
CA ILE A 111 4.62 16.27 9.43
C ILE A 111 6.16 16.48 9.48
N ASP A 112 6.78 16.29 10.66
CA ASP A 112 8.21 16.53 10.91
C ASP A 112 9.07 15.27 11.16
N THR A 113 8.53 14.05 10.93
CA THR A 113 9.36 12.83 10.95
C THR A 113 9.75 12.42 9.55
N ALA A 114 10.93 11.80 9.39
CA ALA A 114 11.33 11.26 8.11
C ALA A 114 10.29 10.23 7.63
N LEU A 115 9.89 10.31 6.36
CA LEU A 115 8.89 9.42 5.72
C LEU A 115 9.08 7.92 5.99
N ASN A 116 10.34 7.49 6.13
CA ASN A 116 10.70 6.12 6.47
C ASN A 116 10.35 5.75 7.91
N GLU A 117 10.43 6.69 8.84
CA GLU A 117 10.09 6.52 10.25
C GLU A 117 8.58 6.52 10.45
N SER A 118 7.87 7.46 9.80
CA SER A 118 6.42 7.56 9.92
C SER A 118 5.75 6.26 9.48
N TYR A 119 6.18 5.67 8.36
CA TYR A 119 5.60 4.44 7.83
C TYR A 119 6.38 3.16 8.15
N HIS A 120 7.36 3.22 9.05
CA HIS A 120 8.15 2.06 9.41
C HIS A 120 7.26 0.92 9.93
N SER A 121 6.35 1.23 10.85
CA SER A 121 5.38 0.27 11.41
C SER A 121 4.50 -0.38 10.33
N LEU A 122 4.06 0.39 9.34
CA LEU A 122 3.28 -0.13 8.21
C LEU A 122 4.10 -1.06 7.32
N SER A 123 5.36 -0.71 7.08
CA SER A 123 6.27 -1.54 6.29
C SER A 123 6.60 -2.87 6.97
N LEU A 124 6.75 -2.86 8.31
CA LEU A 124 6.91 -4.05 9.14
C LEU A 124 5.66 -4.94 9.11
N MET A 125 4.45 -4.37 9.11
CA MET A 125 3.23 -5.17 8.96
C MET A 125 3.16 -5.88 7.60
N TYR A 126 3.56 -5.20 6.53
CA TYR A 126 3.54 -5.77 5.18
C TYR A 126 4.65 -6.83 4.97
N ALA A 127 5.86 -6.57 5.48
CA ALA A 127 7.02 -7.44 5.29
C ALA A 127 7.78 -7.66 6.61
N PRO A 128 7.20 -8.38 7.59
CA PRO A 128 7.74 -8.48 8.95
C PRO A 128 9.13 -9.16 9.03
N LYS A 129 9.51 -9.93 8.00
CA LYS A 129 10.79 -10.66 7.94
C LYS A 129 11.85 -10.02 7.05
N ARG A 130 11.60 -8.83 6.48
CA ARG A 130 12.55 -8.19 5.55
C ARG A 130 13.50 -7.19 6.22
N PHE A 131 13.22 -6.81 7.47
CA PHE A 131 14.02 -5.88 8.27
C PHE A 131 14.52 -6.47 9.60
N ALA A 132 14.17 -7.72 9.92
CA ALA A 132 14.83 -8.47 10.98
C ALA A 132 16.18 -8.92 10.43
N TRP A 133 17.21 -8.13 10.73
CA TRP A 133 18.60 -8.58 10.65
C TRP A 133 18.87 -9.58 11.78
#